data_AF-A0A9E3J5T9-F1
#
_entry.id   AF-A0A9E3J5T9-F1
#
_cell.length_a   1.000
_cell.length_b   1.000
_cell.length_c   1.000
_cell.angle_alpha   90.00
_cell.angle_beta   90.00
_cell.angle_gamma   90.00
#
_symmetry.space_group_name_H-M   'P 1'
#
loop_
_entity.id
_entity.type
_entity.pdbx_description
1 polymer ?
#
loop_
_entity_poly.entity_id
_entity_poly.type
_entity_poly.pdbx_seq_one_letter_code
_entity_poly.pdbx_strand_id
1 'polypeptide(L)' 'MTNSHAAREIDTSRPHSARMYDYYLGGKDHFDVDKQAAETVAAVYPGIFTCA' A
#
# COMPACT_ATOMS: atom_id res chain seq x y z
N MET A 1 -0.39 9.00 -31.30
CA MET A 1 -0.43 8.21 -30.05
C MET A 1 0.64 8.78 -29.12
N THR A 2 0.32 9.82 -28.35
CA THR A 2 1.28 10.40 -27.40
C THR A 2 1.22 9.61 -26.11
N ASN A 3 2.24 8.79 -25.88
CA ASN A 3 2.38 8.00 -24.67
C ASN A 3 2.90 8.92 -23.55
N SER A 4 1.99 9.70 -22.96
CA SER A 4 2.31 10.61 -21.86
C SER A 4 2.34 9.83 -20.55
N HIS A 5 3.38 9.02 -20.33
CA HIS A 5 3.83 8.63 -18.99
C HIS A 5 4.57 9.81 -18.32
N ALA A 6 4.00 11.01 -18.39
CA ALA A 6 4.35 12.04 -17.41
C ALA A 6 3.89 11.48 -16.07
N ALA A 7 4.80 11.33 -15.11
CA ALA A 7 4.52 10.79 -13.80
C ALA A 7 3.26 11.49 -13.26
N ARG A 8 2.12 10.79 -13.30
CA ARG A 8 0.91 11.26 -12.65
C ARG A 8 1.28 11.37 -11.18
N GLU A 9 1.05 12.53 -10.58
CA GLU A 9 1.21 12.71 -9.15
C GLU A 9 0.54 11.54 -8.43
N ILE A 10 1.28 10.89 -7.55
CA ILE A 10 0.77 9.76 -6.78
C ILE A 10 -0.22 10.33 -5.78
N ASP A 11 -1.47 9.90 -5.84
CA ASP A 11 -2.44 10.21 -4.80
C ASP A 11 -2.05 9.48 -3.52
N THR A 12 -1.60 10.26 -2.54
CA THR A 12 -1.20 9.79 -1.21
C THR A 12 -2.33 9.86 -0.19
N SER A 13 -3.51 10.36 -0.59
CA SER A 13 -4.70 10.44 0.28
C SER A 13 -5.51 9.15 0.29
N ARG A 14 -5.34 8.30 -0.72
CA ARG A 14 -6.06 7.03 -0.86
C ARG A 14 -5.10 5.85 -0.69
N PRO A 15 -5.48 4.81 0.06
CA PRO A 15 -4.65 3.62 0.20
C PRO A 15 -4.53 2.86 -1.13
N HIS A 16 -3.37 2.24 -1.35
CA HIS A 16 -3.07 1.46 -2.53
C HIS A 16 -2.55 0.07 -2.15
N SER A 17 -3.10 -0.98 -2.77
CA SER A 17 -2.81 -2.38 -2.41
C SER A 17 -1.33 -2.74 -2.47
N ALA A 18 -0.62 -2.27 -3.49
CA ALA A 18 0.84 -2.49 -3.61
C ALA A 18 1.64 -1.87 -2.45
N ARG A 19 1.27 -0.68 -1.98
CA ARG A 19 1.93 0.00 -0.84
C ARG A 19 1.58 -0.66 0.49
N MET A 20 0.34 -1.14 0.62
CA MET A 20 -0.05 -1.99 1.75
C MET A 20 0.75 -3.30 1.77
N TYR A 21 1.00 -3.91 0.60
CA TYR A 21 1.83 -5.11 0.50
C TYR A 21 3.26 -4.84 0.95
N ASP A 22 3.85 -3.73 0.51
CA ASP A 22 5.16 -3.29 0.99
C ASP A 22 5.20 -3.13 2.52
N TYR A 23 4.14 -2.56 3.12
CA TYR A 23 4.01 -2.49 4.58
C TYR A 23 3.99 -3.87 5.26
N TYR A 24 3.23 -4.84 4.73
CA TYR A 24 3.18 -6.19 5.32
C TYR A 24 4.56 -6.89 5.32
N LEU A 25 5.39 -6.59 4.32
CA LEU A 25 6.76 -7.10 4.20
C LEU A 25 7.77 -6.38 5.12
N GLY A 26 7.35 -5.34 5.85
CA GLY A 26 8.26 -4.47 6.60
C GLY A 26 9.07 -3.53 5.70
N GLY A 27 8.60 -3.27 4.48
CA GLY A 27 9.14 -2.25 3.59
C GLY A 27 8.90 -0.83 4.11
N LYS A 28 9.20 0.18 3.29
CA LYS A 28 9.11 1.61 3.65
C LYS A 28 8.43 2.47 2.59
N ASP A 29 8.03 1.86 1.47
CA ASP A 29 7.44 2.52 0.31
C ASP A 29 5.91 2.55 0.45
N HIS A 30 5.46 3.10 1.57
CA HIS A 30 4.06 3.24 1.93
C HIS A 30 3.82 4.55 2.67
N PHE A 31 2.58 5.05 2.60
CA PHE A 31 2.13 6.22 3.36
C PHE A 31 1.30 5.79 4.56
N ASP A 32 1.03 6.73 5.47
CA ASP A 32 0.24 6.48 6.68
C ASP A 32 -1.16 5.93 6.38
N VAL A 33 -1.78 6.36 5.27
CA VAL A 33 -3.09 5.86 4.83
C VAL A 33 -3.04 4.38 4.45
N ASP A 34 -1.93 3.91 3.89
CA ASP A 34 -1.74 2.50 3.53
C ASP A 34 -1.52 1.66 4.78
N LYS A 35 -0.68 2.15 5.70
CA LYS A 35 -0.46 1.50 7.00
C LYS A 35 -1.77 1.33 7.77
N GLN A 36 -2.58 2.37 7.89
CA GLN A 36 -3.85 2.29 8.61
C GLN A 36 -4.83 1.30 7.96
N ALA A 37 -4.89 1.27 6.62
CA ALA A 37 -5.69 0.30 5.89
C ALA A 37 -5.15 -1.13 6.09
N ALA A 38 -3.82 -1.29 6.09
CA ALA A 38 -3.15 -2.57 6.26
C ALA A 38 -3.38 -3.16 7.66
N GLU A 39 -3.28 -2.34 8.70
CA GLU A 39 -3.61 -2.73 10.08
C GLU A 39 -5.09 -3.13 10.21
N THR A 40 -6.01 -2.43 9.54
CA THR A 40 -7.43 -2.80 9.55
C THR A 40 -7.66 -4.18 8.93
N VAL A 41 -6.96 -4.49 7.83
CA VAL A 41 -7.00 -5.82 7.21
C VAL A 41 -6.37 -6.87 8.13
N ALA A 42 -5.23 -6.58 8.74
CA ALA A 42 -4.55 -7.49 9.65
C ALA A 42 -5.36 -7.81 10.91
N ALA A 43 -6.18 -6.87 11.39
CA ALA A 43 -7.10 -7.12 12.50
C ALA A 43 -8.16 -8.18 12.16
N VAL A 44 -8.58 -8.27 10.89
CA VAL A 44 -9.54 -9.28 10.41
C VAL A 44 -8.84 -10.57 10.00
N TYR A 45 -7.65 -10.46 9.39
CA TYR A 45 -6.85 -11.59 8.93
C TYR A 45 -5.40 -11.47 9.41
N PRO A 46 -5.11 -11.87 10.66
CA PRO A 46 -3.77 -11.76 11.24
C PRO A 46 -2.69 -12.54 10.49
N GLY A 47 -3.08 -13.59 9.74
CA GLY A 47 -2.17 -14.40 8.93
C GLY A 47 -1.48 -13.64 7.79
N ILE A 48 -1.94 -12.43 7.46
CA ILE A 48 -1.36 -11.61 6.40
C ILE A 48 0.13 -11.33 6.63
N PHE A 49 0.58 -11.15 7.88
CA PHE A 49 1.98 -10.90 8.21
C PHE A 49 2.86 -12.17 8.19
N THR A 50 2.26 -13.35 8.20
CA THR A 50 3.01 -14.63 8.17
C THR A 50 3.21 -15.13 6.75
N CYS A 51 2.30 -14.79 5.83
CA CYS A 51 2.34 -15.19 4.44
C CYS A 51 2.92 -14.13 3.49
N ALA A 52 3.12 -12.90 3.98
CA ALA A 52 3.78 -11.83 3.23
C ALA A 52 5.28 -12.13 3.11
#